data_AF-A0A841H2H2-F1
#
_entry.id   AF-A0A841H2H2-F1
#
_cell.length_a   1.000
_cell.length_b   1.000
_cell.length_c   1.000
_cell.angle_alpha   90.00
_cell.angle_beta   90.00
_cell.angle_gamma   90.00
#
_symmetry.space_group_name_H-M   'P 1'
#
loop_
_entity.id
_entity.type
_entity.pdbx_description
1 polymer ?
#
loop_
_entity_poly.entity_id
_entity_poly.type
_entity_poly.pdbx_seq_one_letter_code
_entity_poly.pdbx_strand_id
1 'polypeptide(L)'
;MKFRLIYAAGLMALIALASCLPAPAGRGVMGPAIGPTKRDSVGGTRQVLYGLTRVVDLQARSTGELPVTLESTTQPIVAELMFDPWGQAVRYIPRGKQFEVRSSGSDRIFETSDDVIALGQIGRNQPCVIRDEFRTWTGAGYEPPCGPSAIIVLLQCPQLTSPSSRDDEAPASSRDSVQLMGLRLVRIARGIDAAGRDLGGLPLTLRAVASASALNMDEIGDIWRRPLRYRPNNRDYEVRSAGPDGNHDTPDDLVVEGHLGQVVPCLFVTEGRVVACSELPPPCLDG
;
A
#
# COMPACT_ATOMS: atom_id res chain seq x y z
N MET A 1 19.05 -49.94 -64.93
CA MET A 1 18.83 -50.10 -63.47
C MET A 1 20.16 -50.01 -62.72
N LYS A 2 20.65 -48.81 -62.36
CA LYS A 2 21.66 -48.61 -61.28
C LYS A 2 21.61 -47.15 -60.82
N PHE A 3 20.91 -46.88 -59.73
CA PHE A 3 20.93 -45.61 -59.02
C PHE A 3 20.53 -45.85 -57.56
N ARG A 4 21.49 -46.12 -56.67
CA ARG A 4 21.46 -45.90 -55.21
C ARG A 4 22.87 -46.15 -54.69
N LEU A 5 23.57 -45.10 -54.21
CA LEU A 5 24.53 -45.12 -53.09
C LEU A 5 25.46 -43.87 -53.12
N ILE A 6 24.96 -42.66 -52.82
CA ILE A 6 25.84 -41.55 -52.36
C ILE A 6 25.02 -40.60 -51.47
N TYR A 7 24.64 -40.98 -50.25
CA TYR A 7 24.07 -40.03 -49.25
C TYR A 7 24.28 -40.51 -47.80
N ALA A 8 25.46 -41.04 -47.45
CA ALA A 8 25.73 -41.49 -46.08
C ALA A 8 27.08 -41.04 -45.49
N ALA A 9 27.82 -40.14 -46.14
CA ALA A 9 29.13 -39.66 -45.65
C ALA A 9 29.15 -38.18 -45.22
N GLY A 10 28.01 -37.47 -45.27
CA GLY A 10 27.93 -36.03 -45.00
C GLY A 10 27.31 -35.63 -43.66
N LEU A 11 26.93 -36.57 -42.79
CA LEU A 11 26.21 -36.27 -41.53
C LEU A 11 27.01 -36.52 -40.25
N MET A 12 28.25 -37.03 -40.34
CA MET A 12 29.07 -37.34 -39.16
C MET A 12 30.16 -36.29 -38.88
N ALA A 13 30.40 -35.35 -39.79
CA ALA A 13 31.43 -34.31 -39.61
C ALA A 13 30.93 -33.04 -38.89
N LEU A 14 29.63 -32.94 -38.57
CA LEU A 14 29.03 -31.76 -37.94
C LEU A 14 28.76 -31.91 -36.44
N ILE A 15 29.05 -33.08 -35.84
CA ILE A 15 28.82 -33.35 -34.41
C ILE A 15 30.10 -33.20 -33.57
N ALA A 16 31.29 -33.12 -34.19
CA ALA A 16 32.57 -33.13 -33.47
C ALA A 16 33.20 -31.73 -33.20
N LEU A 17 32.54 -30.63 -33.56
CA LEU A 17 33.07 -29.26 -33.37
C LEU A 17 32.33 -28.43 -32.30
N ALA A 18 31.49 -29.05 -31.48
CA ALA A 18 30.70 -28.35 -30.44
C ALA A 18 31.27 -28.48 -29.01
N SER A 19 32.55 -28.86 -28.84
CA SER A 19 33.14 -29.17 -27.51
C SER A 19 34.13 -28.13 -26.96
N CYS A 20 34.33 -26.98 -27.60
CA CYS A 20 35.25 -25.94 -27.13
C CYS A 20 34.64 -24.52 -27.08
N LEU A 21 33.35 -24.39 -26.83
CA LEU A 21 32.75 -23.09 -26.48
C LEU A 21 33.01 -22.79 -25.00
N PRO A 22 33.55 -21.61 -24.63
CA PRO A 22 33.64 -21.19 -23.24
C PRO A 22 32.24 -21.17 -22.63
N ALA A 23 32.11 -21.82 -21.46
CA ALA A 23 30.84 -21.94 -20.77
C ALA A 23 30.19 -20.55 -20.60
N PRO A 24 28.90 -20.38 -20.97
CA PRO A 24 28.21 -19.14 -20.69
C PRO A 24 28.22 -18.93 -19.18
N ALA A 25 28.83 -17.82 -18.75
CA ALA A 25 28.68 -17.32 -17.39
C ALA A 25 27.20 -16.95 -17.20
N GLY A 26 26.39 -17.87 -16.69
CA GLY A 26 24.98 -17.59 -16.53
C GLY A 26 24.08 -18.81 -16.39
N ARG A 27 24.18 -19.48 -15.24
CA ARG A 27 23.08 -20.02 -14.42
C ARG A 27 23.68 -21.02 -13.46
N GLY A 28 23.83 -20.58 -12.21
CA GLY A 28 24.15 -21.46 -11.10
C GLY A 28 23.15 -22.61 -11.10
N VAL A 29 23.67 -23.81 -11.25
CA VAL A 29 22.96 -25.06 -10.97
C VAL A 29 22.60 -24.98 -9.49
N MET A 30 21.35 -24.62 -9.19
CA MET A 30 20.78 -24.85 -7.87
C MET A 30 20.90 -26.35 -7.61
N GLY A 31 21.58 -26.71 -6.53
CA GLY A 31 21.62 -28.05 -6.00
C GLY A 31 20.22 -28.57 -5.64
N PRO A 32 20.10 -29.76 -5.02
CA PRO A 32 18.82 -30.42 -4.77
C PRO A 32 17.84 -29.42 -4.18
N ALA A 33 16.69 -29.28 -4.85
CA ALA A 33 15.65 -28.32 -4.50
C ALA A 33 15.38 -28.41 -3.00
N ILE A 34 15.95 -27.46 -2.25
CA ILE A 34 15.57 -27.22 -0.87
C ILE A 34 14.14 -26.68 -1.03
N GLY A 35 13.18 -27.60 -0.94
CA GLY A 35 11.77 -27.23 -0.93
C GLY A 35 11.61 -26.14 0.14
N PRO A 36 10.82 -25.09 -0.13
CA PRO A 36 10.61 -24.03 0.85
C PRO A 36 10.23 -24.67 2.18
N THR A 37 10.93 -24.31 3.25
CA THR A 37 10.63 -24.91 4.55
C THR A 37 9.23 -24.45 4.98
N LYS A 38 8.51 -25.25 5.79
CA LYS A 38 7.13 -24.91 6.25
C LYS A 38 7.05 -23.47 6.80
N ARG A 39 8.10 -22.99 7.48
CA ARG A 39 8.19 -21.61 8.01
C ARG A 39 8.32 -20.54 6.93
N ASP A 40 9.08 -20.80 5.87
CA ASP A 40 9.23 -19.87 4.75
C ASP A 40 7.91 -19.76 3.98
N SER A 41 7.18 -20.87 3.84
CA SER A 41 5.87 -20.91 3.18
C SER A 41 4.80 -20.14 3.96
N VAL A 42 4.76 -20.22 5.29
CA VAL A 42 3.85 -19.39 6.10
C VAL A 42 4.17 -17.90 5.96
N GLY A 43 5.45 -17.53 6.00
CA GLY A 43 5.90 -16.15 5.78
C GLY A 43 5.48 -15.60 4.41
N GLY A 44 5.70 -16.37 3.35
CA GLY A 44 5.27 -16.03 1.99
C GLY A 44 3.75 -15.91 1.87
N THR A 45 3.01 -16.84 2.48
CA THR A 45 1.53 -16.82 2.50
C THR A 45 1.02 -15.55 3.16
N ARG A 46 1.62 -15.13 4.28
CA ARG A 46 1.26 -13.87 4.93
C ARG A 46 1.42 -12.69 3.97
N GLN A 47 2.53 -12.59 3.26
CA GLN A 47 2.76 -11.51 2.28
C GLN A 47 1.69 -11.50 1.19
N VAL A 48 1.31 -12.67 0.68
CA VAL A 48 0.20 -12.81 -0.29
C VAL A 48 -1.11 -12.28 0.29
N LEU A 49 -1.50 -12.70 1.49
CA LEU A 49 -2.75 -12.27 2.12
C LEU A 49 -2.74 -10.77 2.48
N TYR A 50 -1.60 -10.20 2.88
CA TYR A 50 -1.42 -8.76 3.05
C TYR A 50 -1.64 -8.02 1.73
N GLY A 51 -1.02 -8.50 0.64
CA GLY A 51 -1.17 -7.94 -0.70
C GLY A 51 -2.63 -7.94 -1.16
N LEU A 52 -3.31 -9.08 -1.06
CA LEU A 52 -4.73 -9.20 -1.42
C LEU A 52 -5.62 -8.29 -0.58
N THR A 53 -5.38 -8.22 0.74
CA THR A 53 -6.14 -7.33 1.63
C THR A 53 -6.03 -5.87 1.18
N ARG A 54 -4.81 -5.44 0.84
CA ARG A 54 -4.56 -4.09 0.33
C ARG A 54 -5.27 -3.84 -1.00
N VAL A 55 -5.25 -4.79 -1.94
CA VAL A 55 -5.91 -4.62 -3.24
C VAL A 55 -7.43 -4.54 -3.08
N VAL A 56 -8.03 -5.44 -2.29
CA VAL A 56 -9.47 -5.42 -2.00
C VAL A 56 -9.87 -4.10 -1.36
N ASP A 57 -9.12 -3.64 -0.36
CA ASP A 57 -9.37 -2.35 0.28
C ASP A 57 -9.26 -1.18 -0.71
N LEU A 58 -8.19 -1.11 -1.53
CA LEU A 58 -8.02 -0.04 -2.51
C LEU A 58 -9.19 0.04 -3.49
N GLN A 59 -9.64 -1.10 -4.01
CA GLN A 59 -10.79 -1.16 -4.91
C GLN A 59 -12.09 -0.77 -4.18
N ALA A 60 -12.35 -1.39 -3.03
CA ALA A 60 -13.60 -1.19 -2.30
C ALA A 60 -13.72 0.21 -1.69
N ARG A 61 -12.60 0.91 -1.51
CA ARG A 61 -12.58 2.25 -0.95
C ARG A 61 -13.07 3.30 -1.95
N SER A 62 -12.88 3.09 -3.24
CA SER A 62 -13.36 4.03 -4.28
C SER A 62 -14.86 3.91 -4.50
N THR A 63 -15.41 2.69 -4.45
CA THR A 63 -16.84 2.41 -4.63
C THR A 63 -17.63 2.43 -3.33
N GLY A 64 -16.94 2.26 -2.19
CA GLY A 64 -17.57 1.97 -0.91
C GLY A 64 -18.06 0.53 -0.78
N GLU A 65 -17.90 -0.33 -1.79
CA GLU A 65 -18.44 -1.70 -1.83
C GLU A 65 -17.33 -2.72 -2.07
N LEU A 66 -17.38 -3.84 -1.36
CA LEU A 66 -16.41 -4.91 -1.56
C LEU A 66 -16.57 -5.52 -2.96
N PRO A 67 -15.47 -5.86 -3.65
CA PRO A 67 -15.55 -6.60 -4.90
C PRO A 67 -16.23 -7.95 -4.65
N VAL A 68 -17.03 -8.40 -5.61
CA VAL A 68 -17.76 -9.68 -5.52
C VAL A 68 -16.77 -10.86 -5.53
N THR A 69 -15.70 -10.75 -6.32
CA THR A 69 -14.61 -11.74 -6.40
C THR A 69 -13.25 -11.04 -6.48
N LEU A 70 -12.16 -11.76 -6.21
CA LEU A 70 -10.80 -11.19 -6.34
C LEU A 70 -10.47 -10.82 -7.79
N GLU A 71 -10.90 -11.62 -8.76
CA GLU A 71 -10.66 -11.40 -10.19
C GLU A 71 -11.34 -10.15 -10.73
N SER A 72 -12.42 -9.70 -10.07
CA SER A 72 -13.09 -8.44 -10.42
C SER A 72 -12.28 -7.20 -10.04
N THR A 73 -11.20 -7.35 -9.26
CA THR A 73 -10.29 -6.24 -8.98
C THR A 73 -9.42 -5.99 -10.22
N THR A 74 -9.41 -4.76 -10.73
CA THR A 74 -8.80 -4.42 -12.03
C THR A 74 -7.27 -4.35 -12.03
N GLN A 75 -6.61 -4.91 -11.01
CA GLN A 75 -5.17 -4.76 -10.82
C GLN A 75 -4.39 -5.98 -11.36
N PRO A 76 -3.39 -5.80 -12.25
CA PRO A 76 -2.59 -6.90 -12.79
C PRO A 76 -1.89 -7.75 -11.71
N ILE A 77 -1.46 -7.12 -10.62
CA ILE A 77 -0.76 -7.78 -9.50
C ILE A 77 -1.62 -8.86 -8.83
N VAL A 78 -2.95 -8.80 -8.98
CA VAL A 78 -3.87 -9.75 -8.36
C VAL A 78 -3.61 -11.16 -8.87
N ALA A 79 -3.36 -11.33 -10.17
CA ALA A 79 -3.12 -12.63 -10.78
C ALA A 79 -1.93 -13.37 -10.12
N GLU A 80 -0.89 -12.63 -9.73
CA GLU A 80 0.28 -13.18 -9.03
C GLU A 80 -0.02 -13.53 -7.57
N LEU A 81 -0.98 -12.83 -6.95
CA LEU A 81 -1.39 -13.01 -5.56
C LEU A 81 -2.55 -14.00 -5.40
N MET A 82 -3.16 -14.48 -6.50
CA MET A 82 -4.27 -15.43 -6.45
C MET A 82 -3.86 -16.80 -5.90
N PHE A 83 -2.57 -17.11 -5.89
CA PHE A 83 -2.05 -18.40 -5.44
C PHE A 83 -1.11 -18.23 -4.24
N ASP A 84 -1.24 -19.13 -3.27
CA ASP A 84 -0.31 -19.21 -2.15
C ASP A 84 1.00 -19.90 -2.55
N PRO A 85 2.04 -19.91 -1.69
CA PRO A 85 3.31 -20.59 -1.95
C PRO A 85 3.21 -22.11 -2.18
N TRP A 86 2.07 -22.73 -1.86
CA TRP A 86 1.80 -24.14 -2.14
C TRP A 86 1.06 -24.35 -3.48
N GLY A 87 0.85 -23.27 -4.24
CA GLY A 87 0.19 -23.26 -5.53
C GLY A 87 -1.33 -23.42 -5.45
N GLN A 88 -1.93 -23.24 -4.26
CA GLN A 88 -3.38 -23.28 -4.11
C GLN A 88 -3.98 -21.90 -4.28
N ALA A 89 -5.16 -21.85 -4.91
CA ALA A 89 -5.89 -20.60 -5.05
C ALA A 89 -6.34 -20.10 -3.68
N VAL A 90 -6.18 -18.80 -3.41
CA VAL A 90 -6.67 -18.15 -2.20
C VAL A 90 -8.19 -18.01 -2.26
N ARG A 91 -8.89 -18.37 -1.18
CA ARG A 91 -10.33 -18.20 -1.04
C ARG A 91 -10.65 -16.80 -0.50
N TYR A 92 -11.64 -16.14 -1.09
CA TYR A 92 -12.11 -14.82 -0.68
C TYR A 92 -13.61 -14.86 -0.31
N ILE A 93 -13.97 -14.24 0.82
CA ILE A 93 -15.34 -14.22 1.32
C ILE A 93 -15.69 -12.78 1.78
N PRO A 94 -16.45 -12.01 0.98
CA PRO A 94 -16.92 -10.68 1.39
C PRO A 94 -18.13 -10.77 2.34
N ARG A 95 -18.20 -9.87 3.33
CA ARG A 95 -19.27 -9.75 4.33
C ARG A 95 -19.51 -8.28 4.71
N GLY A 96 -20.41 -7.62 3.98
CA GLY A 96 -20.73 -6.21 4.22
C GLY A 96 -19.52 -5.30 3.95
N LYS A 97 -18.90 -4.77 5.01
CA LYS A 97 -17.67 -3.95 4.92
C LYS A 97 -16.40 -4.71 5.33
N GLN A 98 -16.55 -5.98 5.73
CA GLN A 98 -15.46 -6.86 6.14
C GLN A 98 -15.29 -7.98 5.13
N PHE A 99 -14.10 -8.56 5.07
CA PHE A 99 -13.85 -9.71 4.21
C PHE A 99 -12.80 -10.63 4.81
N GLU A 100 -12.77 -11.85 4.32
CA GLU A 100 -11.78 -12.84 4.64
C GLU A 100 -11.01 -13.22 3.37
N VAL A 101 -9.68 -13.31 3.47
CA VAL A 101 -8.83 -14.00 2.49
C VAL A 101 -8.13 -15.17 3.18
N ARG A 102 -8.15 -16.35 2.57
CA ARG A 102 -7.72 -17.59 3.20
C ARG A 102 -6.86 -18.43 2.24
N SER A 103 -5.70 -18.86 2.71
CA SER A 103 -4.91 -19.94 2.10
C SER A 103 -5.24 -21.25 2.82
N SER A 104 -5.34 -22.33 2.06
CA SER A 104 -5.55 -23.69 2.58
C SER A 104 -4.30 -24.30 3.23
N GLY A 105 -3.19 -23.57 3.31
CA GLY A 105 -1.97 -24.08 3.94
C GLY A 105 -1.32 -25.24 3.20
N SER A 106 -0.53 -26.02 3.93
CA SER A 106 0.27 -27.12 3.38
C SER A 106 -0.52 -28.37 3.01
N ASP A 107 -1.62 -28.66 3.72
CA ASP A 107 -2.46 -29.83 3.45
C ASP A 107 -3.37 -29.63 2.22
N ARG A 108 -3.51 -28.38 1.74
CA ARG A 108 -4.33 -27.98 0.58
C ARG A 108 -5.83 -28.24 0.80
N ILE A 109 -6.26 -28.32 2.06
CA ILE A 109 -7.64 -28.55 2.44
C ILE A 109 -8.08 -27.34 3.25
N PHE A 110 -9.10 -26.64 2.77
CA PHE A 110 -9.68 -25.54 3.53
C PHE A 110 -10.42 -26.05 4.76
N GLU A 111 -10.56 -25.16 5.73
CA GLU A 111 -11.28 -25.37 6.99
C GLU A 111 -10.56 -26.36 7.92
N THR A 112 -9.24 -26.44 7.80
CA THR A 112 -8.36 -27.17 8.71
C THR A 112 -7.55 -26.22 9.59
N SER A 113 -6.75 -26.77 10.49
CA SER A 113 -5.82 -25.98 11.30
C SER A 113 -4.66 -25.40 10.49
N ASP A 114 -4.35 -25.97 9.32
CA ASP A 114 -3.25 -25.52 8.45
C ASP A 114 -3.58 -24.21 7.71
N ASP A 115 -4.86 -23.79 7.72
CA ASP A 115 -5.30 -22.57 7.07
C ASP A 115 -4.59 -21.33 7.60
N VAL A 116 -4.18 -20.46 6.67
CA VAL A 116 -3.75 -19.10 7.00
C VAL A 116 -4.88 -18.15 6.60
N ILE A 117 -5.46 -17.47 7.59
CA ILE A 117 -6.65 -16.64 7.43
C ILE A 117 -6.28 -15.20 7.71
N ALA A 118 -6.64 -14.26 6.82
CA ALA A 118 -6.56 -12.84 7.09
C ALA A 118 -7.95 -12.17 7.01
N LEU A 119 -8.30 -11.41 8.03
CA LEU A 119 -9.54 -10.64 8.11
C LEU A 119 -9.28 -9.18 7.76
N GLY A 120 -9.91 -8.69 6.70
CA GLY A 120 -9.83 -7.31 6.23
C GLY A 120 -11.12 -6.53 6.45
N GLN A 121 -11.01 -5.19 6.31
CA GLN A 121 -12.13 -4.27 6.36
C GLN A 121 -11.85 -3.09 5.44
N ILE A 122 -12.87 -2.57 4.75
CA ILE A 122 -12.74 -1.35 3.93
C ILE A 122 -12.19 -0.21 4.80
N GLY A 123 -11.29 0.58 4.24
CA GLY A 123 -10.58 1.66 4.92
C GLY A 123 -9.24 1.23 5.51
N ARG A 124 -8.92 -0.08 5.53
CA ARG A 124 -7.69 -0.62 6.11
C ARG A 124 -6.84 -1.29 5.04
N ASN A 125 -5.63 -0.76 4.86
CA ASN A 125 -4.65 -1.31 3.92
C ASN A 125 -3.87 -2.52 4.49
N GLN A 126 -4.23 -2.98 5.69
CA GLN A 126 -3.67 -4.15 6.36
C GLN A 126 -4.79 -4.98 7.00
N PRO A 127 -4.63 -6.31 7.09
CA PRO A 127 -5.58 -7.18 7.77
C PRO A 127 -5.61 -6.88 9.27
N CYS A 128 -6.81 -6.85 9.81
CA CYS A 128 -7.08 -6.71 11.25
C CYS A 128 -6.46 -7.86 12.04
N VAL A 129 -6.58 -9.07 11.50
CA VAL A 129 -6.13 -10.30 12.13
C VAL A 129 -5.57 -11.21 11.04
N ILE A 130 -4.42 -11.82 11.30
CA ILE A 130 -3.95 -12.99 10.59
C ILE A 130 -3.90 -14.16 11.58
N ARG A 131 -4.44 -15.31 11.21
CA ARG A 131 -4.37 -16.54 12.01
C ARG A 131 -3.69 -17.63 11.19
N ASP A 132 -2.84 -18.41 11.83
CA ASP A 132 -2.38 -19.70 11.33
C ASP A 132 -2.46 -20.78 12.42
N GLU A 133 -1.97 -21.99 12.12
CA GLU A 133 -1.98 -23.14 13.02
C GLU A 133 -1.33 -22.87 14.38
N PHE A 134 -0.37 -21.96 14.45
CA PHE A 134 0.45 -21.74 15.65
C PHE A 134 0.10 -20.46 16.40
N ARG A 135 -0.37 -19.43 15.69
CA ARG A 135 -0.42 -18.07 16.21
C ARG A 135 -1.56 -17.27 15.59
N THR A 136 -2.08 -16.35 16.39
CA THR A 136 -2.91 -15.24 15.93
C THR A 136 -2.10 -13.96 16.04
N TRP A 137 -1.99 -13.23 14.93
CA TRP A 137 -1.42 -11.89 14.86
C TRP A 137 -2.53 -10.88 14.65
N THR A 138 -2.71 -10.00 15.62
CA THR A 138 -3.43 -8.74 15.40
C THR A 138 -2.41 -7.73 14.86
N GLY A 139 -2.70 -7.09 13.72
CA GLY A 139 -1.77 -6.18 13.03
C GLY A 139 -0.99 -5.29 14.01
N ALA A 140 0.34 -5.42 14.01
CA ALA A 140 1.30 -4.71 14.84
C ALA A 140 0.77 -4.11 16.18
N GLY A 141 0.16 -4.95 17.01
CA GLY A 141 -0.05 -4.71 18.44
C GLY A 141 -1.08 -3.67 18.90
N TYR A 142 -1.59 -2.75 18.07
CA TYR A 142 -2.38 -1.61 18.61
C TYR A 142 -3.49 -1.07 17.71
N GLU A 143 -3.72 -1.70 16.57
CA GLU A 143 -4.80 -1.33 15.65
C GLU A 143 -6.11 -1.97 16.15
N PRO A 144 -7.23 -1.22 16.32
CA PRO A 144 -8.47 -1.77 16.87
C PRO A 144 -8.96 -2.96 16.03
N PRO A 145 -9.56 -4.00 16.64
CA PRO A 145 -10.04 -5.16 15.90
C PRO A 145 -11.07 -4.74 14.84
N CYS A 146 -11.13 -5.49 13.73
CA CYS A 146 -12.24 -5.39 12.78
C CYS A 146 -13.57 -5.47 13.55
N GLY A 147 -14.39 -4.43 13.47
CA GLY A 147 -15.64 -4.34 14.22
C GLY A 147 -16.67 -3.52 13.46
N PRO A 148 -17.98 -3.73 13.72
CA PRO A 148 -19.05 -2.96 13.09
C PRO A 148 -18.95 -1.46 13.42
N SER A 149 -18.26 -1.11 14.52
CA SER A 149 -17.97 0.24 14.98
C SER A 149 -16.58 0.75 14.61
N ALA A 150 -15.74 -0.06 13.94
CA ALA A 150 -14.42 0.40 13.50
C ALA A 150 -14.62 1.46 12.41
N ILE A 151 -14.16 2.68 12.68
CA ILE A 151 -14.35 3.86 11.82
C ILE A 151 -13.72 3.56 10.46
N ILE A 152 -14.58 3.40 9.45
CA ILE A 152 -14.18 3.27 8.04
C ILE A 152 -13.80 4.66 7.57
N VAL A 153 -12.50 4.99 7.63
CA VAL A 153 -12.02 6.21 6.99
C VAL A 153 -11.88 5.93 5.49
N LEU A 154 -12.99 6.10 4.76
CA LEU A 154 -12.95 6.14 3.31
C LEU A 154 -12.07 7.33 2.91
N LEU A 155 -11.09 7.08 2.04
CA LEU A 155 -10.32 8.13 1.36
C LEU A 155 -11.25 8.80 0.33
N GLN A 156 -12.33 9.44 0.78
CA GLN A 156 -13.32 10.07 -0.10
C GLN A 156 -12.87 11.42 -0.68
N CYS A 157 -11.61 11.81 -0.51
CA CYS A 157 -11.07 12.99 -1.19
C CYS A 157 -10.03 12.54 -2.23
N PRO A 158 -10.43 12.37 -3.51
CA PRO A 158 -9.50 12.16 -4.63
C PRO A 158 -8.37 13.20 -4.68
N GLN A 159 -8.62 14.41 -4.19
CA GLN A 159 -7.61 15.48 -4.08
C GLN A 159 -6.44 15.13 -3.15
N LEU A 160 -6.58 14.10 -2.30
CA LEU A 160 -5.51 13.63 -1.42
C LEU A 160 -4.69 12.49 -2.01
N THR A 161 -5.13 11.90 -3.13
CA THR A 161 -4.46 10.79 -3.80
C THR A 161 -3.86 11.18 -5.14
N SER A 162 -4.39 12.22 -5.79
CA SER A 162 -3.79 12.73 -7.02
C SER A 162 -2.53 13.54 -6.68
N PRO A 163 -1.37 13.26 -7.32
CA PRO A 163 -0.26 14.21 -7.29
C PRO A 163 -0.79 15.53 -7.83
N SER A 164 -0.73 16.60 -7.04
CA SER A 164 -1.31 17.87 -7.45
C SER A 164 -0.44 18.48 -8.55
N SER A 165 -0.67 18.11 -9.81
CA SER A 165 -0.07 18.76 -10.98
C SER A 165 -0.55 20.21 -11.18
N ARG A 166 -1.37 20.72 -10.24
CA ARG A 166 -1.75 22.14 -10.11
C ARG A 166 -0.74 22.93 -9.28
N ASP A 167 0.51 22.50 -9.27
CA ASP A 167 1.61 23.39 -8.90
C ASP A 167 1.63 24.52 -9.95
N ASP A 168 1.04 25.69 -9.59
CA ASP A 168 1.42 27.05 -10.02
C ASP A 168 0.25 28.05 -10.20
N GLU A 169 -1.02 27.62 -10.14
CA GLU A 169 -2.10 28.62 -10.08
C GLU A 169 -2.21 29.21 -8.68
N ALA A 170 -1.87 30.49 -8.55
CA ALA A 170 -2.08 31.25 -7.33
C ALA A 170 -3.55 31.13 -6.90
N PRO A 171 -3.84 30.77 -5.64
CA PRO A 171 -5.22 30.59 -5.18
C PRO A 171 -6.02 31.87 -5.41
N ALA A 172 -7.25 31.72 -5.92
CA ALA A 172 -8.11 32.85 -6.28
C ALA A 172 -8.51 33.71 -5.07
N SER A 173 -8.47 33.14 -3.86
CA SER A 173 -8.76 33.84 -2.61
C SER A 173 -7.95 33.29 -1.42
N SER A 174 -7.91 34.06 -0.34
CA SER A 174 -7.35 33.61 0.95
C SER A 174 -8.08 32.41 1.55
N ARG A 175 -9.35 32.20 1.18
CA ARG A 175 -10.10 31.02 1.63
C ARG A 175 -9.62 29.77 0.88
N ASP A 176 -9.40 29.90 -0.43
CA ASP A 176 -8.94 28.79 -1.27
C ASP A 176 -7.50 28.37 -0.89
N SER A 177 -6.66 29.34 -0.49
CA SER A 177 -5.31 29.05 -0.01
C SER A 177 -5.32 28.22 1.28
N VAL A 178 -6.13 28.59 2.28
CA VAL A 178 -6.28 27.82 3.54
C VAL A 178 -6.77 26.40 3.25
N GLN A 179 -7.75 26.23 2.36
CA GLN A 179 -8.27 24.91 1.99
C GLN A 179 -7.24 24.05 1.28
N LEU A 180 -6.53 24.62 0.29
CA LEU A 180 -5.47 23.93 -0.42
C LEU A 180 -4.34 23.50 0.53
N MET A 181 -3.98 24.38 1.47
CA MET A 181 -2.98 24.06 2.49
C MET A 181 -3.45 22.95 3.43
N GLY A 182 -4.70 22.98 3.89
CA GLY A 182 -5.28 21.92 4.72
C GLY A 182 -5.22 20.56 4.04
N LEU A 183 -5.61 20.48 2.76
CA LEU A 183 -5.49 19.25 1.96
C LEU A 183 -4.03 18.80 1.80
N ARG A 184 -3.09 19.74 1.60
CA ARG A 184 -1.66 19.43 1.53
C ARG A 184 -1.15 18.88 2.87
N LEU A 185 -1.52 19.45 4.02
CA LEU A 185 -1.14 18.93 5.35
C LEU A 185 -1.65 17.51 5.57
N VAL A 186 -2.90 17.21 5.19
CA VAL A 186 -3.45 15.84 5.32
C VAL A 186 -2.69 14.85 4.43
N ARG A 187 -2.29 15.25 3.21
CA ARG A 187 -1.41 14.43 2.35
C ARG A 187 -0.07 14.14 3.01
N ILE A 188 0.57 15.16 3.58
CA ILE A 188 1.84 15.03 4.28
C ILE A 188 1.70 14.11 5.50
N ALA A 189 0.66 14.28 6.30
CA ALA A 189 0.36 13.41 7.44
C ALA A 189 0.23 11.93 7.02
N ARG A 190 -0.47 11.65 5.92
CA ARG A 190 -0.52 10.28 5.37
C ARG A 190 0.83 9.77 4.88
N GLY A 191 1.66 10.65 4.32
CA GLY A 191 3.05 10.34 3.99
C GLY A 191 3.84 9.97 5.25
N ILE A 192 3.68 10.72 6.34
CA ILE A 192 4.31 10.45 7.64
C ILE A 192 3.88 9.06 8.16
N ASP A 193 2.59 8.73 8.10
CA ASP A 193 2.10 7.40 8.51
C ASP A 193 2.63 6.27 7.63
N ALA A 194 2.69 6.48 6.31
CA ALA A 194 3.23 5.50 5.38
C ALA A 194 4.72 5.24 5.67
N ALA A 195 5.52 6.30 5.71
CA ALA A 195 6.93 6.23 6.05
C ALA A 195 7.16 5.61 7.44
N GLY A 196 6.33 5.99 8.42
CA GLY A 196 6.45 5.49 9.78
C GLY A 196 6.16 3.99 9.91
N ARG A 197 5.22 3.47 9.11
CA ARG A 197 4.96 2.02 9.05
C ARG A 197 6.12 1.27 8.43
N ASP A 198 6.73 1.82 7.38
CA ASP A 198 7.87 1.19 6.70
C ASP A 198 9.13 1.20 7.59
N LEU A 199 9.32 2.27 8.37
CA LEU A 199 10.44 2.42 9.30
C LEU A 199 10.23 1.73 10.66
N GLY A 200 9.01 1.31 10.98
CA GLY A 200 8.65 0.77 12.30
C GLY A 200 8.56 1.83 13.41
N GLY A 201 8.52 3.12 13.06
CA GLY A 201 8.44 4.26 13.96
C GLY A 201 8.37 5.58 13.19
N LEU A 202 7.94 6.67 13.82
CA LEU A 202 7.79 7.96 13.13
C LEU A 202 9.12 8.45 12.53
N PRO A 203 9.10 9.01 11.30
CA PRO A 203 10.29 9.61 10.72
C PRO A 203 10.74 10.79 11.59
N LEU A 204 12.06 10.96 11.76
CA LEU A 204 12.61 12.08 12.55
C LEU A 204 12.47 13.43 11.84
N THR A 205 12.32 13.43 10.52
CA THR A 205 12.21 14.65 9.70
C THR A 205 11.24 14.43 8.53
N LEU A 206 10.63 15.51 8.03
CA LEU A 206 9.77 15.44 6.84
C LEU A 206 10.52 15.02 5.57
N ARG A 207 11.84 15.24 5.48
CA ARG A 207 12.62 14.82 4.31
C ARG A 207 12.54 13.31 4.07
N ALA A 208 12.50 12.51 5.14
CA ALA A 208 12.35 11.06 5.03
C ALA A 208 10.97 10.66 4.45
N VAL A 209 9.97 11.52 4.61
CA VAL A 209 8.62 11.31 4.08
C VAL A 209 8.61 11.43 2.56
N ALA A 210 9.21 12.48 1.98
CA ALA A 210 9.29 12.64 0.52
C ALA A 210 9.86 11.40 -0.17
N SER A 211 10.96 10.87 0.36
CA SER A 211 11.61 9.69 -0.21
C SER A 211 10.74 8.43 -0.15
N ALA A 212 9.84 8.32 0.83
CA ALA A 212 9.02 7.12 1.05
C ALA A 212 7.63 7.18 0.40
N SER A 213 7.01 8.37 0.31
CA SER A 213 5.60 8.50 -0.04
C SER A 213 5.32 9.13 -1.41
N ALA A 214 6.33 9.19 -2.29
CA ALA A 214 6.25 9.84 -3.61
C ALA A 214 5.77 11.31 -3.55
N LEU A 215 5.94 11.96 -2.39
CA LEU A 215 5.72 13.40 -2.27
C LEU A 215 6.96 14.12 -2.81
N ASN A 216 6.75 15.16 -3.62
CA ASN A 216 7.85 15.99 -4.07
C ASN A 216 8.38 16.85 -2.91
N MET A 217 9.67 17.21 -2.94
CA MET A 217 10.24 18.09 -1.90
C MET A 217 9.54 19.46 -1.84
N ASP A 218 9.01 19.93 -2.96
CA ASP A 218 8.22 21.17 -3.06
C ASP A 218 6.85 21.04 -2.38
N GLU A 219 6.34 19.80 -2.20
CA GLU A 219 5.12 19.53 -1.45
C GLU A 219 5.35 19.49 0.07
N ILE A 220 6.60 19.38 0.54
CA ILE A 220 6.93 19.38 1.98
C ILE A 220 6.92 20.79 2.59
N GLY A 221 6.95 21.84 1.75
CA GLY A 221 6.69 23.21 2.17
C GLY A 221 5.19 23.52 2.22
N ASP A 222 4.84 24.59 2.93
CA ASP A 222 3.51 25.16 2.78
C ASP A 222 3.30 25.77 1.38
N ILE A 223 2.05 26.08 1.04
CA ILE A 223 1.72 26.68 -0.27
C ILE A 223 2.28 28.09 -0.44
N TRP A 224 2.76 28.71 0.64
CA TRP A 224 3.44 30.01 0.66
C TRP A 224 4.97 29.87 0.61
N ARG A 225 5.48 28.67 0.32
CA ARG A 225 6.91 28.32 0.20
C ARG A 225 7.72 28.50 1.48
N ARG A 226 7.07 28.37 2.64
CA ARG A 226 7.69 28.40 3.97
C ARG A 226 7.82 26.97 4.51
N PRO A 227 8.78 26.70 5.40
CA PRO A 227 8.94 25.38 5.99
C PRO A 227 7.78 25.05 6.93
N LEU A 228 7.34 23.79 6.91
CA LEU A 228 6.40 23.27 7.90
C LEU A 228 7.10 22.95 9.21
N ARG A 229 6.38 23.12 10.32
CA ARG A 229 6.81 22.65 11.64
C ARG A 229 6.30 21.23 11.85
N TYR A 230 7.22 20.30 12.07
CA TYR A 230 6.91 18.90 12.34
C TYR A 230 7.46 18.49 13.71
N ARG A 231 6.61 17.87 14.53
CA ARG A 231 6.94 17.44 15.89
C ARG A 231 6.51 15.99 16.10
N PRO A 232 7.40 15.01 15.91
CA PRO A 232 7.14 13.63 16.32
C PRO A 232 7.28 13.51 17.85
N ASN A 233 6.38 12.76 18.47
CA ASN A 233 6.40 12.42 19.89
C ASN A 233 5.96 10.96 20.08
N ASN A 234 6.93 10.06 20.23
CA ASN A 234 6.70 8.62 20.25
C ASN A 234 5.98 8.11 19.00
N ARG A 235 4.65 7.95 19.06
CA ARG A 235 3.78 7.56 17.95
C ARG A 235 2.81 8.66 17.53
N ASP A 236 2.70 9.71 18.33
CA ASP A 236 1.92 10.88 17.99
C ASP A 236 2.78 11.85 17.18
N TYR A 237 2.18 12.61 16.28
CA TYR A 237 2.86 13.68 15.59
C TYR A 237 1.94 14.86 15.32
N GLU A 238 2.56 16.02 15.22
CA GLU A 238 1.95 17.25 14.73
C GLU A 238 2.69 17.68 13.46
N VAL A 239 1.96 18.06 12.42
CA VAL A 239 2.47 18.84 11.29
C VAL A 239 1.66 20.13 11.18
N ARG A 240 2.38 21.26 11.09
CA ARG A 240 1.81 22.60 11.20
C ARG A 240 2.35 23.53 10.11
N SER A 241 1.44 24.27 9.48
CA SER A 241 1.74 25.43 8.62
C SER A 241 1.46 26.72 9.40
N ALA A 242 2.31 27.73 9.19
CA ALA A 242 2.20 29.07 9.80
C ALA A 242 1.06 29.93 9.23
N GLY A 243 0.14 29.33 8.47
CA GLY A 243 -0.96 30.04 7.84
C GLY A 243 -0.55 31.15 6.86
N PRO A 244 -1.53 31.95 6.41
CA PRO A 244 -1.30 33.13 5.58
C PRO A 244 -0.31 34.12 6.19
N ASP A 245 -0.36 34.39 7.50
CA ASP A 245 0.42 35.44 8.15
C ASP A 245 1.92 35.09 8.26
N GLY A 246 2.25 33.80 8.22
CA GLY A 246 3.63 33.29 8.23
C GLY A 246 4.28 33.22 9.60
N ASN A 247 3.53 33.49 10.65
CA ASN A 247 3.97 33.36 12.03
C ASN A 247 3.36 32.09 12.60
N HIS A 248 4.19 31.28 13.25
CA HIS A 248 3.65 30.14 13.98
C HIS A 248 3.04 30.58 15.31
N ASP A 249 2.19 29.71 15.84
CA ASP A 249 1.55 29.87 17.14
C ASP A 249 0.53 31.04 17.13
N THR A 250 -0.04 31.32 15.96
CA THR A 250 -1.12 32.28 15.70
C THR A 250 -2.46 31.58 15.39
N PRO A 251 -3.60 32.29 15.45
CA PRO A 251 -4.90 31.67 15.18
C PRO A 251 -5.07 31.11 13.76
N ASP A 252 -4.33 31.60 12.77
CA ASP A 252 -4.44 31.16 11.37
C ASP A 252 -3.54 29.95 11.04
N ASP A 253 -2.79 29.44 12.01
CA ASP A 253 -2.08 28.17 11.89
C ASP A 253 -3.01 27.06 11.42
N LEU A 254 -2.52 26.26 10.48
CA LEU A 254 -3.17 25.01 10.10
C LEU A 254 -2.42 23.85 10.74
N VAL A 255 -3.15 23.01 11.48
CA VAL A 255 -2.57 21.90 12.24
C VAL A 255 -3.24 20.59 11.86
N VAL A 256 -2.43 19.57 11.59
CA VAL A 256 -2.85 18.17 11.53
C VAL A 256 -2.08 17.39 12.58
N GLU A 257 -2.83 16.76 13.47
CA GLU A 257 -2.32 15.81 14.45
C GLU A 257 -2.63 14.39 13.99
N GLY A 258 -1.72 13.46 14.24
CA GLY A 258 -1.89 12.06 13.88
C GLY A 258 -1.25 11.12 14.87
N HIS A 259 -1.68 9.86 14.82
CA HIS A 259 -1.07 8.76 15.57
C HIS A 259 -0.67 7.67 14.58
N LEU A 260 0.57 7.22 14.66
CA LEU A 260 1.12 6.21 13.75
C LEU A 260 0.26 4.95 13.74
N GLY A 261 -0.20 4.57 12.55
CA GLY A 261 -1.06 3.39 12.34
C GLY A 261 -2.56 3.66 12.50
N GLN A 262 -2.95 4.84 12.97
CA GLN A 262 -4.31 5.32 12.80
C GLN A 262 -4.46 5.96 11.42
N VAL A 263 -5.67 5.92 10.87
CA VAL A 263 -5.93 6.65 9.64
C VAL A 263 -6.09 8.12 10.01
N VAL A 264 -5.21 8.98 9.49
CA VAL A 264 -5.39 10.43 9.61
C VAL A 264 -6.74 10.81 9.02
N PRO A 265 -7.70 11.26 9.86
CA PRO A 265 -8.98 11.72 9.37
C PRO A 265 -8.74 12.94 8.48
N CYS A 266 -9.64 13.19 7.52
CA CYS A 266 -9.53 14.39 6.71
C CYS A 266 -10.02 15.61 7.49
N LEU A 267 -9.22 16.00 8.48
CA LEU A 267 -9.48 17.06 9.43
C LEU A 267 -8.22 17.89 9.59
N PHE A 268 -8.37 19.20 9.63
CA PHE A 268 -7.34 20.12 10.08
C PHE A 268 -7.98 21.18 10.98
N VAL A 269 -7.19 21.76 11.87
CA VAL A 269 -7.63 22.84 12.75
C VAL A 269 -7.15 24.18 12.19
N THR A 270 -8.06 25.16 12.14
CA THR A 270 -7.75 26.57 11.84
C THR A 270 -8.68 27.46 12.63
N GLU A 271 -8.17 28.57 13.20
CA GLU A 271 -8.93 29.50 14.06
C GLU A 271 -9.65 28.80 15.23
N GLY A 272 -9.06 27.72 15.76
CA GLY A 272 -9.64 26.90 16.82
C GLY A 272 -10.86 26.07 16.39
N ARG A 273 -11.15 25.97 15.09
CA ARG A 273 -12.22 25.15 14.52
C ARG A 273 -11.64 23.93 13.82
N VAL A 274 -12.22 22.77 14.09
CA VAL A 274 -11.96 21.55 13.31
C VAL A 274 -12.74 21.66 12.00
N VAL A 275 -12.04 21.57 10.87
CA VAL A 275 -12.63 21.61 9.54
C VAL A 275 -12.52 20.23 8.91
N ALA A 276 -13.65 19.60 8.61
CA ALA A 276 -13.67 18.37 7.84
C ALA A 276 -13.48 18.69 6.35
N CYS A 277 -12.69 17.88 5.65
CA CYS A 277 -12.51 18.07 4.20
C CYS A 277 -13.82 17.94 3.42
N SER A 278 -14.83 17.24 3.97
CA SER A 278 -16.17 17.14 3.40
C SER A 278 -17.01 18.42 3.54
N GLU A 279 -16.65 19.33 4.45
CA GLU A 279 -17.28 20.65 4.60
C GLU A 279 -16.68 21.68 3.63
N LEU A 280 -15.62 21.29 2.91
CA LEU A 280 -15.07 22.11 1.85
C LEU A 280 -16.02 22.05 0.65
N PRO A 281 -16.40 23.20 0.06
CA PRO A 281 -17.16 23.18 -1.18
C PRO A 281 -16.39 22.32 -2.19
N PRO A 282 -17.05 21.41 -2.92
CA PRO A 282 -16.37 20.60 -3.91
C PRO A 282 -15.63 21.57 -4.85
N PRO A 283 -14.29 21.49 -4.97
CA PRO A 283 -13.61 22.31 -5.96
C PRO A 283 -14.04 21.73 -7.31
N CYS A 284 -14.98 22.40 -7.95
CA CYS A 284 -15.34 22.29 -9.37
C CYS A 284 -15.38 20.84 -9.90
N LEU A 285 -16.57 20.25 -9.90
CA LEU A 285 -16.89 19.00 -10.64
C LEU A 285 -16.94 19.18 -12.18
N ASP A 286 -16.37 20.26 -12.71
CA ASP A 286 -16.20 20.44 -14.16
C ASP A 286 -14.70 20.42 -14.47
N GLY A 287 -14.24 19.25 -14.92
CA GLY A 287 -12.87 18.96 -15.34
C GLY A 287 -12.71 17.50 -15.69
#